data_AF-A0A6I4M8Y0-F1
#
_entry.id   AF-A0A6I4M8Y0-F1
#
_cell.length_a   1.000
_cell.length_b   1.000
_cell.length_c   1.000
_cell.angle_alpha   90.00
_cell.angle_beta   90.00
_cell.angle_gamma   90.00
#
_symmetry.space_group_name_H-M   'P 1'
#
loop_
_entity.id
_entity.type
_entity.pdbx_description
1 polymer ?
#
loop_
_entity_poly.entity_id
_entity_poly.type
_entity_poly.pdbx_seq_one_letter_code
_entity_poly.pdbx_strand_id
1 'polypeptide(L)'
;MAARDIYVTALLSRAAERAEPQAEASSGYRRERPLFVQYTNPEVLACYGRDAAHRHASLVLTHALANTRSALLLTERYLLIPASHIFEVPWYRVFLGCLEPLVRAGAVRYVSPVPDLADYREMKIHEYRRDAVNPYRHTDLRGACAGPDFLWAPRSGAGTAVDIGALWRGELQPGGDLHAVVRGTADRWHRPRGRAKRLLERTPERLEGQAFIARFVERTFPVPLTSPERTRLAFFLSRAYLRSYLLDLDAALLVDLPMGDMACGLTPDSDGMRGRLLSAHRLDLLLHWLGIREFVHRLAEWDELLRLRSLPDFGFLVDRAYDDGSVNALRVAALNLRGAARFRIAATYAEAKSNVSTAAVALAGSTSTDTPPWRP
;
A
#
# COMPACT_ATOMS: atom_id res chain seq x y z
N MET A 1 43.80 3.88 8.32
CA MET A 1 42.43 3.42 8.62
C MET A 1 41.47 3.49 7.41
N ALA A 2 41.94 3.72 6.18
CA ALA A 2 41.07 3.81 4.98
C ALA A 2 41.15 2.57 4.05
N ALA A 3 42.03 1.60 4.33
CA ALA A 3 42.25 0.44 3.46
C ALA A 3 41.41 -0.79 3.84
N ARG A 4 40.70 -0.77 4.99
CA ARG A 4 39.87 -1.89 5.45
C ARG A 4 38.43 -1.85 4.90
N ASP A 5 37.95 -0.69 4.47
CA ASP A 5 36.58 -0.55 3.94
C ASP A 5 36.45 -0.99 2.47
N ILE A 6 37.52 -0.91 1.69
CA ILE A 6 37.48 -1.29 0.26
C ILE A 6 37.42 -2.83 0.10
N TYR A 7 37.95 -3.58 1.06
CA TYR A 7 37.95 -5.05 1.01
C TYR A 7 36.60 -5.68 1.37
N VAL A 8 35.75 -4.99 2.15
CA VAL A 8 34.41 -5.48 2.51
C VAL A 8 33.41 -5.23 1.38
N THR A 9 33.55 -4.13 0.64
CA THR A 9 32.70 -3.86 -0.54
C THR A 9 33.01 -4.82 -1.69
N ALA A 10 34.28 -5.16 -1.92
CA ALA A 10 34.68 -6.06 -3.01
C ALA A 10 34.28 -7.54 -2.78
N LEU A 11 34.21 -8.00 -1.52
CA LEU A 11 33.74 -9.35 -1.19
C LEU A 11 32.21 -9.49 -1.28
N LEU A 12 31.46 -8.43 -1.01
CA LEU A 12 30.00 -8.41 -1.20
C LEU A 12 29.61 -8.35 -2.68
N SER A 13 30.41 -7.69 -3.53
CA SER A 13 30.16 -7.67 -4.99
C SER A 13 30.43 -9.02 -5.66
N ARG A 14 31.44 -9.79 -5.20
CA ARG A 14 31.74 -11.12 -5.78
C ARG A 14 30.81 -12.24 -5.32
N ALA A 15 30.13 -12.09 -4.18
CA ALA A 15 29.07 -13.02 -3.78
C ALA A 15 27.76 -12.81 -4.57
N ALA A 16 27.59 -11.62 -5.19
CA ALA A 16 26.42 -11.29 -6.00
C ALA A 16 26.50 -11.78 -7.47
N GLU A 17 27.68 -12.22 -7.93
CA GLU A 17 27.91 -12.59 -9.34
C GLU A 17 27.89 -14.10 -9.62
N ARG A 18 27.44 -14.94 -8.67
CA ARG A 18 27.29 -16.41 -8.86
C ARG A 18 25.93 -16.95 -8.44
N ALA A 19 24.87 -16.26 -8.84
CA ALA A 19 23.55 -16.88 -8.94
C ALA A 19 23.02 -16.57 -10.34
N GLU A 20 23.28 -17.48 -11.28
CA GLU A 20 22.47 -17.52 -12.51
C GLU A 20 21.00 -17.68 -12.11
N PRO A 21 20.08 -16.89 -12.67
CA PRO A 21 18.67 -17.04 -12.38
C PRO A 21 18.19 -18.30 -13.11
N GLN A 22 18.08 -19.41 -12.38
CA GLN A 22 17.11 -20.43 -12.75
C GLN A 22 15.74 -19.75 -12.77
N ALA A 23 15.16 -19.71 -13.97
CA ALA A 23 13.81 -19.22 -14.22
C ALA A 23 12.80 -20.18 -13.60
N GLU A 24 12.67 -20.15 -12.29
CA GLU A 24 11.46 -20.58 -11.61
C GLU A 24 10.56 -19.35 -11.47
N ALA A 25 9.30 -19.49 -11.84
CA ALA A 25 8.29 -18.46 -11.70
C ALA A 25 8.03 -18.19 -10.22
N SER A 26 8.98 -17.55 -9.52
CA SER A 26 8.80 -17.13 -8.14
C SER A 26 7.65 -16.14 -8.12
N SER A 27 6.63 -16.43 -7.34
CA SER A 27 5.59 -15.45 -7.02
C SER A 27 6.27 -14.13 -6.65
N GLY A 28 5.89 -13.03 -7.27
CA GLY A 28 6.60 -11.75 -7.10
C GLY A 28 6.54 -11.15 -5.69
N TYR A 29 5.88 -11.86 -4.76
CA TYR A 29 5.73 -11.49 -3.37
C TYR A 29 7.06 -11.59 -2.62
N ARG A 30 7.30 -10.64 -1.73
CA ARG A 30 8.50 -10.54 -0.89
C ARG A 30 8.11 -10.03 0.49
N ARG A 31 8.35 -10.80 1.54
CA ARG A 31 7.98 -10.43 2.91
C ARG A 31 8.82 -9.27 3.45
N GLU A 32 10.04 -9.10 2.95
CA GLU A 32 10.96 -8.04 3.34
C GLU A 32 10.54 -6.68 2.77
N ARG A 33 9.52 -6.66 1.91
CA ARG A 33 8.99 -5.44 1.31
C ARG A 33 8.10 -4.70 2.30
N PRO A 34 8.29 -3.39 2.54
CA PRO A 34 7.38 -2.62 3.39
C PRO A 34 5.99 -2.48 2.76
N LEU A 35 4.96 -2.30 3.59
CA LEU A 35 3.60 -2.06 3.12
C LEU A 35 3.18 -0.59 3.26
N PHE A 36 2.74 -0.02 2.16
CA PHE A 36 2.21 1.32 2.09
C PHE A 36 0.75 1.37 2.54
N VAL A 37 0.45 2.24 3.51
CA VAL A 37 -0.86 2.38 4.15
C VAL A 37 -1.73 3.36 3.38
N GLN A 38 -2.28 2.93 2.25
CA GLN A 38 -3.10 3.77 1.39
C GLN A 38 -4.58 3.84 1.79
N TYR A 39 -5.08 2.85 2.52
CA TYR A 39 -6.50 2.73 2.89
C TYR A 39 -6.98 3.76 3.93
N THR A 40 -6.13 4.72 4.28
CA THR A 40 -6.46 5.89 5.10
C THR A 40 -6.41 7.20 4.31
N ASN A 41 -5.92 7.17 3.06
CA ASN A 41 -5.75 8.36 2.23
C ASN A 41 -7.11 8.89 1.74
N PRO A 42 -7.45 10.17 2.01
CA PRO A 42 -8.76 10.73 1.64
C PRO A 42 -9.05 10.72 0.13
N GLU A 43 -8.05 10.98 -0.71
CA GLU A 43 -8.22 11.03 -2.18
C GLU A 43 -8.41 9.62 -2.75
N VAL A 44 -7.71 8.61 -2.20
CA VAL A 44 -7.94 7.21 -2.54
C VAL A 44 -9.35 6.78 -2.09
N LEU A 45 -9.73 7.06 -0.84
CA LEU A 45 -11.06 6.73 -0.31
C LEU A 45 -12.20 7.36 -1.14
N ALA A 46 -12.03 8.61 -1.56
CA ALA A 46 -12.99 9.32 -2.39
C ALA A 46 -13.21 8.65 -3.75
N CYS A 47 -12.17 8.04 -4.34
CA CYS A 47 -12.30 7.27 -5.59
C CYS A 47 -13.29 6.09 -5.44
N TYR A 48 -13.46 5.55 -4.23
CA TYR A 48 -14.37 4.45 -3.92
C TYR A 48 -15.64 4.90 -3.18
N GLY A 49 -15.97 6.20 -3.25
CA GLY A 49 -17.20 6.75 -2.65
C GLY A 49 -17.18 6.76 -1.12
N ARG A 50 -16.00 6.73 -0.49
CA ARG A 50 -15.83 6.83 0.96
C ARG A 50 -15.36 8.22 1.33
N ASP A 51 -15.97 8.77 2.37
CA ASP A 51 -15.65 10.10 2.89
C ASP A 51 -14.92 9.94 4.23
N ALA A 52 -13.65 10.33 4.24
CA ALA A 52 -12.79 10.23 5.42
C ALA A 52 -13.15 11.25 6.52
N ALA A 53 -13.84 12.35 6.20
CA ALA A 53 -14.02 13.49 7.11
C ALA A 53 -15.42 13.59 7.72
N HIS A 54 -16.44 12.97 7.13
CA HIS A 54 -17.83 13.14 7.58
C HIS A 54 -18.52 11.80 7.88
N ARG A 55 -19.51 11.44 7.06
CA ARG A 55 -20.52 10.39 7.33
C ARG A 55 -19.93 9.01 7.64
N HIS A 56 -18.73 8.72 7.16
CA HIS A 56 -18.13 7.38 7.26
C HIS A 56 -16.92 7.30 8.20
N ALA A 57 -16.55 8.38 8.91
CA ALA A 57 -15.30 8.45 9.68
C ALA A 57 -15.08 7.25 10.63
N SER A 58 -16.06 6.90 11.48
CA SER A 58 -15.93 5.78 12.42
C SER A 58 -15.83 4.43 11.72
N LEU A 59 -16.59 4.22 10.63
CA LEU A 59 -16.55 2.98 9.85
C LEU A 59 -15.20 2.83 9.12
N VAL A 60 -14.72 3.92 8.52
CA VAL A 60 -13.41 3.96 7.85
C VAL A 60 -12.28 3.71 8.84
N LEU A 61 -12.34 4.29 10.03
CA LEU A 61 -11.36 4.02 11.11
C LEU A 61 -11.36 2.53 11.49
N THR A 62 -12.52 1.93 11.72
CA THR A 62 -12.63 0.49 12.05
C THR A 62 -12.03 -0.38 10.96
N HIS A 63 -12.35 -0.11 9.69
CA HIS A 63 -11.76 -0.84 8.58
C HIS A 63 -10.27 -0.57 8.43
N ALA A 64 -9.78 0.65 8.66
CA ALA A 64 -8.37 0.97 8.63
C ALA A 64 -7.59 0.18 9.69
N LEU A 65 -8.12 0.06 10.91
CA LEU A 65 -7.52 -0.78 11.95
C LEU A 65 -7.51 -2.26 11.55
N ALA A 66 -8.62 -2.78 11.03
CA ALA A 66 -8.70 -4.17 10.55
C ALA A 66 -7.70 -4.44 9.41
N ASN A 67 -7.60 -3.54 8.43
CA ASN A 67 -6.67 -3.64 7.32
C ASN A 67 -5.21 -3.53 7.78
N THR A 68 -4.94 -2.74 8.83
CA THR A 68 -3.61 -2.62 9.42
C THR A 68 -3.12 -3.93 10.03
N ARG A 69 -4.03 -4.72 10.61
CA ARG A 69 -3.72 -6.06 11.14
C ARG A 69 -3.30 -6.99 10.00
N SER A 70 -4.03 -6.98 8.89
CA SER A 70 -3.66 -7.73 7.69
C SER A 70 -2.32 -7.25 7.11
N ALA A 71 -2.13 -5.93 7.01
CA ALA A 71 -0.92 -5.34 6.45
C ALA A 71 0.31 -5.74 7.27
N LEU A 72 0.18 -5.67 8.60
CA LEU A 72 1.25 -6.05 9.51
C LEU A 72 1.70 -7.49 9.27
N LEU A 73 0.77 -8.43 9.09
CA LEU A 73 1.10 -9.85 8.91
C LEU A 73 1.80 -10.17 7.59
N LEU A 74 1.69 -9.30 6.58
CA LEU A 74 2.24 -9.52 5.24
C LEU A 74 3.63 -8.93 5.01
N THR A 75 4.20 -8.24 5.99
CA THR A 75 5.56 -7.68 5.89
C THR A 75 6.37 -7.95 7.15
N GLU A 76 7.62 -8.34 6.98
CA GLU A 76 8.58 -8.44 8.08
C GLU A 76 9.23 -7.10 8.41
N ARG A 77 9.14 -6.12 7.51
CA ARG A 77 9.64 -4.76 7.74
C ARG A 77 8.61 -3.93 8.51
N TYR A 78 8.16 -2.85 7.89
CA TYR A 78 7.39 -1.81 8.51
C TYR A 78 6.25 -1.37 7.60
N LEU A 79 5.23 -0.81 8.24
CA LEU A 79 4.16 -0.10 7.58
C LEU A 79 4.62 1.32 7.28
N LEU A 80 4.50 1.73 6.03
CA LEU A 80 4.82 3.06 5.53
C LEU A 80 3.55 3.91 5.53
N ILE A 81 3.52 4.95 6.36
CA ILE A 81 2.40 5.90 6.38
C ILE A 81 2.84 7.27 5.88
N PRO A 82 2.16 7.85 4.87
CA PRO A 82 2.42 9.22 4.45
C PRO A 82 2.26 10.22 5.60
N ALA A 83 3.24 11.11 5.76
CA ALA A 83 3.16 12.19 6.74
C ALA A 83 1.96 13.13 6.48
N SER A 84 1.48 13.24 5.23
CA SER A 84 0.28 14.01 4.91
C SER A 84 -0.96 13.57 5.69
N HIS A 85 -1.07 12.28 6.06
CA HIS A 85 -2.25 11.77 6.74
C HIS A 85 -2.45 12.42 8.13
N ILE A 86 -1.37 12.87 8.78
CA ILE A 86 -1.43 13.63 10.04
C ILE A 86 -2.27 14.90 9.90
N PHE A 87 -2.24 15.52 8.73
CA PHE A 87 -2.92 16.78 8.44
C PHE A 87 -4.27 16.56 7.76
N GLU A 88 -4.33 15.59 6.85
CA GLU A 88 -5.46 15.43 5.92
C GLU A 88 -6.56 14.51 6.45
N VAL A 89 -6.29 13.67 7.45
CA VAL A 89 -7.23 12.68 7.98
C VAL A 89 -7.68 13.10 9.39
N PRO A 90 -8.95 13.53 9.59
CA PRO A 90 -9.38 14.13 10.86
C PRO A 90 -9.26 13.20 12.09
N TRP A 91 -9.50 11.91 11.91
CA TRP A 91 -9.43 10.89 12.98
C TRP A 91 -8.05 10.25 13.11
N TYR A 92 -7.04 10.75 12.40
CA TYR A 92 -5.72 10.11 12.34
C TYR A 92 -5.02 10.05 13.68
N ARG A 93 -5.24 11.03 14.57
CA ARG A 93 -4.72 10.99 15.94
C ARG A 93 -5.25 9.80 16.73
N VAL A 94 -6.53 9.45 16.55
CA VAL A 94 -7.13 8.27 17.19
C VAL A 94 -6.52 7.00 16.59
N PHE A 95 -6.40 6.95 15.26
CA PHE A 95 -5.76 5.84 14.57
C PHE A 95 -4.32 5.60 15.07
N LEU A 96 -3.50 6.65 15.16
CA LEU A 96 -2.14 6.56 15.70
C LEU A 96 -2.11 6.12 17.16
N GLY A 97 -3.01 6.64 18.00
CA GLY A 97 -3.13 6.19 19.39
C GLY A 97 -3.43 4.70 19.49
N CYS A 98 -4.28 4.17 18.61
CA CYS A 98 -4.53 2.73 18.54
C CYS A 98 -3.31 1.93 18.07
N LEU A 99 -2.39 2.51 17.30
CA LEU A 99 -1.19 1.85 16.79
C LEU A 99 0.06 2.07 17.65
N GLU A 100 -0.06 2.72 18.82
CA GLU A 100 1.08 3.06 19.68
C GLU A 100 2.05 1.88 19.92
N PRO A 101 1.60 0.64 20.21
CA PRO A 101 2.51 -0.48 20.39
C PRO A 101 3.35 -0.80 19.15
N LEU A 102 2.78 -0.67 17.94
CA LEU A 102 3.50 -0.88 16.69
C LEU A 102 4.53 0.21 16.42
N VAL A 103 4.21 1.45 16.79
CA VAL A 103 5.14 2.59 16.66
C VAL A 103 6.34 2.37 17.58
N ARG A 104 6.11 2.05 18.87
CA ARG A 104 7.18 1.76 19.84
C ARG A 104 8.06 0.57 19.42
N ALA A 105 7.46 -0.44 18.79
CA ALA A 105 8.19 -1.60 18.25
C ALA A 105 8.95 -1.30 16.94
N GLY A 106 8.87 -0.07 16.40
CA GLY A 106 9.50 0.30 15.13
C GLY A 106 8.87 -0.33 13.89
N ALA A 107 7.66 -0.88 14.01
CA ALA A 107 6.92 -1.52 12.92
C ALA A 107 6.17 -0.52 12.03
N VAL A 108 6.20 0.77 12.36
CA VAL A 108 5.62 1.86 11.57
C VAL A 108 6.71 2.88 11.25
N ARG A 109 6.72 3.38 10.01
CA ARG A 109 7.57 4.49 9.58
C ARG A 109 6.75 5.52 8.81
N TYR A 110 7.10 6.78 9.03
CA TYR A 110 6.46 7.91 8.36
C TYR A 110 7.23 8.29 7.11
N VAL A 111 6.52 8.46 5.99
CA VAL A 111 7.12 8.84 4.71
C VAL A 111 6.98 10.34 4.53
N SER A 112 8.10 11.00 4.31
CA SER A 112 8.17 12.41 3.97
C SER A 112 9.41 12.68 3.09
N PRO A 113 9.35 13.66 2.18
CA PRO A 113 10.53 14.16 1.47
C PRO A 113 11.50 14.93 2.39
N VAL A 114 11.05 15.37 3.57
CA VAL A 114 11.89 16.05 4.57
C VAL A 114 11.77 15.36 5.93
N PRO A 115 12.87 15.14 6.68
CA PRO A 115 12.87 14.39 7.93
C PRO A 115 12.41 15.22 9.15
N ASP A 116 11.58 16.24 8.94
CA ASP A 116 10.98 17.06 9.97
C ASP A 116 9.52 17.40 9.61
N LEU A 117 8.62 17.28 10.58
CA LEU A 117 7.18 17.44 10.36
C LEU A 117 6.76 18.91 10.22
N ALA A 118 7.47 19.84 10.88
CA ALA A 118 7.22 21.27 10.75
C ALA A 118 7.70 21.78 9.40
N ASP A 119 8.89 21.38 8.94
CA ASP A 119 9.39 21.68 7.60
C ASP A 119 8.47 21.08 6.54
N TYR A 120 8.02 19.84 6.73
CA TYR A 120 7.05 19.21 5.84
C TYR A 120 5.74 20.01 5.78
N ARG A 121 5.22 20.46 6.93
CA ARG A 121 4.02 21.31 6.99
C ARG A 121 4.21 22.60 6.22
N GLU A 122 5.31 23.34 6.43
CA GLU A 122 5.57 24.60 5.73
C GLU A 122 5.68 24.42 4.21
N MET A 123 6.38 23.36 3.77
CA MET A 123 6.43 22.97 2.35
C MET A 123 5.01 22.74 1.80
N LYS A 124 4.17 21.96 2.49
CA LYS A 124 2.80 21.67 2.06
C LYS A 124 1.87 22.88 2.11
N ILE A 125 2.06 23.82 3.05
CA ILE A 125 1.34 25.11 3.07
C ILE A 125 1.58 25.87 1.77
N HIS A 126 2.83 25.88 1.27
CA HIS A 126 3.16 26.52 0.00
C HIS A 126 2.55 25.79 -1.21
N GLU A 127 2.55 24.46 -1.23
CA GLU A 127 1.91 23.67 -2.27
C GLU A 127 0.37 23.85 -2.29
N TYR A 128 -0.25 24.06 -1.13
CA TYR A 128 -1.70 24.30 -0.96
C TYR A 128 -2.03 25.79 -0.84
N ARG A 129 -1.14 26.68 -1.29
CA ARG A 129 -1.40 28.12 -1.31
C ARG A 129 -2.68 28.41 -2.12
N ARG A 130 -3.42 29.44 -1.71
CA ARG A 130 -4.71 29.83 -2.31
C ARG A 130 -5.81 28.77 -2.20
N ASP A 131 -5.64 27.73 -1.38
CA ASP A 131 -6.72 26.83 -0.99
C ASP A 131 -7.39 27.31 0.30
N ALA A 132 -8.70 27.55 0.25
CA ALA A 132 -9.47 28.03 1.40
C ALA A 132 -9.60 26.96 2.50
N VAL A 133 -9.51 25.68 2.11
CA VAL A 133 -9.63 24.52 2.99
C VAL A 133 -8.28 23.83 3.23
N ASN A 134 -7.18 24.59 3.19
CA ASN A 134 -5.83 24.06 3.36
C ASN A 134 -5.66 23.39 4.74
N PRO A 135 -5.53 22.06 4.83
CA PRO A 135 -5.49 21.36 6.12
C PRO A 135 -4.21 21.69 6.90
N TYR A 136 -3.11 21.95 6.21
CA TYR A 136 -1.79 22.17 6.81
C TYR A 136 -1.69 23.48 7.62
N ARG A 137 -2.56 24.47 7.36
CA ARG A 137 -2.54 25.74 8.09
C ARG A 137 -3.04 25.61 9.52
N HIS A 138 -3.99 24.72 9.76
CA HIS A 138 -4.80 24.70 10.98
C HIS A 138 -4.50 23.53 11.90
N THR A 139 -3.73 22.53 11.45
CA THR A 139 -3.34 21.38 12.27
C THR A 139 -2.31 21.79 13.33
N ASP A 140 -2.68 21.59 14.60
CA ASP A 140 -1.72 21.66 15.71
C ASP A 140 -0.78 20.44 15.67
N LEU A 141 0.53 20.69 15.72
CA LEU A 141 1.56 19.64 15.72
C LEU A 141 1.81 19.06 17.12
N ARG A 142 1.24 19.65 18.19
CA ARG A 142 1.42 19.17 19.56
C ARG A 142 0.76 17.80 19.79
N GLY A 143 1.35 16.99 20.66
CA GLY A 143 0.83 15.69 21.11
C GLY A 143 1.51 14.49 20.45
N ALA A 144 0.74 13.47 20.05
CA ALA A 144 1.24 12.20 19.51
C ALA A 144 2.09 12.33 18.23
N CYS A 145 2.17 13.51 17.61
CA CYS A 145 3.04 13.81 16.46
C CYS A 145 4.37 14.48 16.83
N ALA A 146 4.56 14.78 18.12
CA ALA A 146 5.77 15.38 18.70
C ALA A 146 6.61 14.37 19.51
N GLY A 147 6.25 13.08 19.47
CA GLY A 147 6.95 12.03 20.19
C GLY A 147 8.29 11.67 19.54
N PRO A 148 9.31 11.26 20.31
CA PRO A 148 10.62 10.85 19.80
C PRO A 148 10.58 9.57 18.95
N ASP A 149 9.45 8.84 18.96
CA ASP A 149 9.29 7.55 18.26
C ASP A 149 8.90 7.69 16.77
N PHE A 150 8.95 8.91 16.20
CA PHE A 150 8.75 9.15 14.78
C PHE A 150 9.95 8.67 13.96
N LEU A 151 9.88 7.41 13.53
CA LEU A 151 10.86 6.86 12.59
C LEU A 151 10.51 7.27 11.16
N TRP A 152 11.42 8.00 10.52
CA TRP A 152 11.26 8.46 9.14
C TRP A 152 11.76 7.41 8.13
N ALA A 153 11.06 7.33 7.00
CA ALA A 153 11.52 6.70 5.77
C ALA A 153 11.66 7.81 4.72
N PRO A 154 12.90 8.25 4.39
CA PRO A 154 13.10 9.35 3.46
C PRO A 154 12.63 8.95 2.06
N ARG A 155 11.92 9.86 1.41
CA ARG A 155 11.55 9.74 0.00
C ARG A 155 12.68 10.33 -0.85
N SER A 156 13.36 9.49 -1.64
CA SER A 156 14.60 9.87 -2.33
C SER A 156 14.38 10.27 -3.80
N GLY A 157 13.25 9.86 -4.38
CA GLY A 157 12.90 10.14 -5.77
C GLY A 157 12.41 11.57 -6.01
N ALA A 158 12.18 11.88 -7.29
CA ALA A 158 11.57 13.14 -7.69
C ALA A 158 10.23 13.36 -6.95
N GLY A 159 9.90 14.63 -6.67
CA GLY A 159 8.63 14.97 -6.01
C GLY A 159 7.45 14.33 -6.75
N THR A 160 6.45 13.81 -6.03
CA THR A 160 5.32 13.07 -6.65
C THR A 160 4.63 13.83 -7.78
N ALA A 161 4.59 15.17 -7.69
CA ALA A 161 4.07 16.03 -8.76
C ALA A 161 4.85 15.90 -10.08
N VAL A 162 6.18 15.67 -10.02
CA VAL A 162 7.03 15.44 -11.20
C VAL A 162 6.66 14.11 -11.87
N ASP A 163 6.50 13.04 -11.09
CA ASP A 163 6.11 11.72 -11.61
C ASP A 163 4.73 11.75 -12.26
N ILE A 164 3.76 12.40 -11.60
CA ILE A 164 2.42 12.59 -12.16
C ILE A 164 2.49 13.42 -13.45
N GLY A 165 3.29 14.50 -13.46
CA GLY A 165 3.50 15.35 -14.63
C GLY A 165 4.12 14.60 -15.82
N ALA A 166 5.03 13.65 -15.56
CA ALA A 166 5.62 12.80 -16.59
C ALA A 166 4.59 11.88 -17.26
N LEU A 167 3.66 11.32 -16.47
CA LEU A 167 2.57 10.46 -16.99
C LEU A 167 1.47 11.27 -17.69
N TRP A 168 1.22 12.51 -17.23
CA TRP A 168 0.10 13.34 -17.66
C TRP A 168 -0.07 13.46 -19.17
N ARG A 169 1.02 13.72 -19.91
CA ARG A 169 0.94 13.93 -21.36
C ARG A 169 0.61 12.66 -22.14
N GLY A 170 1.03 11.50 -21.64
CA GLY A 170 0.71 10.20 -22.23
C GLY A 170 -0.79 9.88 -22.09
N GLU A 171 -1.37 10.21 -20.95
CA GLU A 171 -2.77 9.89 -20.64
C GLU A 171 -3.79 10.75 -21.40
N LEU A 172 -3.36 11.87 -21.99
CA LEU A 172 -4.17 12.70 -22.88
C LEU A 172 -4.22 12.16 -24.33
N GLN A 173 -3.33 11.23 -24.69
CA GLN A 173 -3.29 10.62 -26.02
C GLN A 173 -4.45 9.62 -26.22
N PRO A 174 -4.83 9.30 -27.48
CA PRO A 174 -5.79 8.22 -27.73
C PRO A 174 -5.36 6.92 -27.05
N GLY A 175 -6.26 6.31 -26.29
CA GLY A 175 -5.98 5.12 -25.48
C GLY A 175 -5.63 5.41 -24.02
N GLY A 176 -5.27 6.64 -23.67
CA GLY A 176 -5.07 7.07 -22.28
C GLY A 176 -6.37 7.39 -21.55
N ASP A 177 -6.33 7.36 -20.22
CA ASP A 177 -7.52 7.49 -19.37
C ASP A 177 -8.17 8.86 -19.43
N LEU A 178 -7.34 9.89 -19.65
CA LEU A 178 -7.76 11.28 -19.72
C LEU A 178 -8.15 11.71 -21.14
N HIS A 179 -8.03 10.83 -22.14
CA HIS A 179 -8.40 11.15 -23.51
C HIS A 179 -9.88 11.57 -23.65
N ALA A 180 -10.77 10.93 -22.91
CA ALA A 180 -12.19 11.31 -22.89
C ALA A 180 -12.39 12.72 -22.34
N VAL A 181 -11.58 13.14 -21.37
CA VAL A 181 -11.60 14.49 -20.78
C VAL A 181 -11.19 15.53 -21.82
N VAL A 182 -10.21 15.23 -22.68
CA VAL A 182 -9.82 16.12 -23.79
C VAL A 182 -11.00 16.35 -24.75
N ARG A 183 -11.71 15.28 -25.12
CA ARG A 183 -12.87 15.36 -26.03
C ARG A 183 -14.00 16.18 -25.42
N GLY A 184 -14.43 15.83 -24.20
CA GLY A 184 -15.51 16.55 -23.53
C GLY A 184 -15.18 18.01 -23.25
N THR A 185 -13.92 18.31 -22.90
CA THR A 185 -13.44 19.70 -22.74
C THR A 185 -13.53 20.46 -24.06
N ALA A 186 -13.09 19.88 -25.17
CA ALA A 186 -13.11 20.53 -26.49
C ALA A 186 -14.55 20.87 -26.92
N ASP A 187 -15.47 19.92 -26.72
CA ASP A 187 -16.87 20.05 -27.12
C ASP A 187 -17.56 21.15 -26.29
N ARG A 188 -17.38 21.16 -24.96
CA ARG A 188 -17.97 22.16 -24.06
C ARG A 188 -17.31 23.53 -24.12
N TRP A 189 -16.01 23.60 -24.44
CA TRP A 189 -15.29 24.86 -24.61
C TRP A 189 -15.46 25.45 -26.01
N HIS A 190 -16.13 24.74 -26.92
CA HIS A 190 -16.31 25.12 -28.32
C HIS A 190 -14.98 25.44 -29.02
N ARG A 191 -13.94 24.62 -28.77
CA ARG A 191 -12.62 24.76 -29.38
C ARG A 191 -12.16 23.45 -30.03
N PRO A 192 -11.29 23.51 -31.06
CA PRO A 192 -10.74 22.30 -31.67
C PRO A 192 -10.02 21.42 -30.62
N ARG A 193 -10.16 20.10 -30.76
CA ARG A 193 -9.55 19.10 -29.84
C ARG A 193 -8.06 19.33 -29.63
N GLY A 194 -7.32 19.67 -30.68
CA GLY A 194 -5.89 19.98 -30.57
C GLY A 194 -5.58 21.19 -29.68
N ARG A 195 -6.47 22.19 -29.63
CA ARG A 195 -6.31 23.35 -28.74
C ARG A 195 -6.64 23.00 -27.30
N ALA A 196 -7.71 22.23 -27.06
CA ALA A 196 -8.03 21.73 -25.73
C ALA A 196 -6.88 20.85 -25.19
N LYS A 197 -6.40 19.90 -25.99
CA LYS A 197 -5.26 19.04 -25.65
C LYS A 197 -4.02 19.85 -25.27
N ARG A 198 -3.57 20.79 -26.12
CA ARG A 198 -2.40 21.64 -25.82
C ARG A 198 -2.56 22.47 -24.54
N LEU A 199 -3.77 22.88 -24.21
CA LEU A 199 -4.04 23.60 -22.96
C LEU A 199 -3.93 22.65 -21.75
N LEU A 200 -4.49 21.44 -21.85
CA LEU A 200 -4.43 20.44 -20.79
C LEU A 200 -3.03 19.86 -20.62
N GLU A 201 -2.26 19.69 -21.70
CA GLU A 201 -0.85 19.28 -21.64
C GLU A 201 0.00 20.26 -20.82
N ARG A 202 -0.43 21.53 -20.69
CA ARG A 202 0.22 22.57 -19.88
C ARG A 202 -0.26 22.63 -18.42
N THR A 203 -1.13 21.72 -18.00
CA THR A 203 -1.64 21.68 -16.62
C THR A 203 -0.51 21.60 -15.59
N PRO A 204 0.53 20.73 -15.74
CA PRO A 204 1.65 20.69 -14.79
C PRO A 204 2.32 22.05 -14.58
N GLU A 205 2.58 22.79 -15.66
CA GLU A 205 3.19 24.11 -15.62
C GLU A 205 2.24 25.16 -15.00
N ARG A 206 0.94 25.05 -15.29
CA ARG A 206 -0.10 25.97 -14.78
C ARG A 206 -0.46 25.74 -13.31
N LEU A 207 -0.07 24.61 -12.73
CA LEU A 207 -0.12 24.42 -11.27
C LEU A 207 0.95 25.25 -10.56
N GLU A 208 2.00 25.73 -11.26
CA GLU A 208 3.04 26.62 -10.71
C GLU A 208 3.67 26.07 -9.41
N GLY A 209 3.82 24.75 -9.28
CA GLY A 209 4.31 24.12 -8.03
C GLY A 209 3.26 23.97 -6.92
N GLN A 210 1.97 24.08 -7.23
CA GLN A 210 0.92 23.57 -6.34
C GLN A 210 0.88 22.03 -6.37
N ALA A 211 0.26 21.44 -5.35
CA ALA A 211 0.07 20.00 -5.28
C ALA A 211 -0.73 19.47 -6.49
N PHE A 212 -0.36 18.29 -6.99
CA PHE A 212 -1.03 17.65 -8.13
C PHE A 212 -2.27 16.86 -7.69
N ILE A 213 -3.24 17.56 -7.08
CA ILE A 213 -4.50 17.00 -6.55
C ILE A 213 -5.71 17.44 -7.40
N ALA A 214 -6.77 16.65 -7.39
CA ALA A 214 -7.93 16.82 -8.29
C ALA A 214 -8.48 18.24 -8.29
N ARG A 215 -8.75 18.82 -7.10
CA ARG A 215 -9.32 20.16 -6.99
C ARG A 215 -8.41 21.30 -7.49
N PHE A 216 -7.09 21.13 -7.49
CA PHE A 216 -6.17 22.12 -8.06
C PHE A 216 -6.06 21.95 -9.57
N VAL A 217 -5.96 20.69 -10.01
CA VAL A 217 -5.94 20.34 -11.42
C VAL A 217 -7.21 20.84 -12.12
N GLU A 218 -8.40 20.61 -11.56
CA GLU A 218 -9.69 21.05 -12.10
C GLU A 218 -9.76 22.57 -12.30
N ARG A 219 -9.19 23.37 -11.39
CA ARG A 219 -9.14 24.84 -11.52
C ARG A 219 -8.32 25.30 -12.74
N THR A 220 -7.47 24.44 -13.28
CA THR A 220 -6.75 24.74 -14.52
C THR A 220 -7.62 24.51 -15.77
N PHE A 221 -8.76 23.83 -15.70
CA PHE A 221 -9.55 23.52 -16.89
C PHE A 221 -10.30 24.77 -17.38
N PRO A 222 -10.47 24.96 -18.70
CA PRO A 222 -11.17 26.12 -19.24
C PRO A 222 -12.71 26.03 -19.05
N VAL A 223 -13.21 24.84 -18.76
CA VAL A 223 -14.62 24.55 -18.51
C VAL A 223 -14.73 23.50 -17.40
N PRO A 224 -15.83 23.47 -16.62
CA PRO A 224 -16.04 22.44 -15.61
C PRO A 224 -16.04 21.02 -16.19
N LEU A 225 -15.55 20.08 -15.39
CA LEU A 225 -15.62 18.66 -15.69
C LEU A 225 -16.99 18.09 -15.30
N THR A 226 -17.48 17.16 -16.13
CA THR A 226 -18.63 16.32 -15.79
C THR A 226 -18.27 15.34 -14.68
N SER A 227 -19.26 14.76 -13.99
CA SER A 227 -19.00 13.76 -12.93
C SER A 227 -18.15 12.57 -13.41
N PRO A 228 -18.40 11.94 -14.59
CA PRO A 228 -17.54 10.87 -15.08
C PRO A 228 -16.09 11.30 -15.35
N GLU A 229 -15.88 12.54 -15.83
CA GLU A 229 -14.53 13.07 -16.09
C GLU A 229 -13.80 13.39 -14.79
N ARG A 230 -14.49 13.91 -13.77
CA ARG A 230 -13.93 14.11 -12.43
C ARG A 230 -13.50 12.79 -11.80
N THR A 231 -14.34 11.75 -11.91
CA THR A 231 -13.98 10.41 -11.45
C THR A 231 -12.73 9.89 -12.16
N ARG A 232 -12.65 10.00 -13.49
CA ARG A 232 -11.45 9.58 -14.26
C ARG A 232 -10.20 10.34 -13.82
N LEU A 233 -10.32 11.65 -13.64
CA LEU A 233 -9.21 12.47 -13.16
C LEU A 233 -8.75 12.04 -11.77
N ALA A 234 -9.69 11.85 -10.82
CA ALA A 234 -9.37 11.41 -9.47
C ALA A 234 -8.67 10.04 -9.46
N PHE A 235 -9.19 9.06 -10.20
CA PHE A 235 -8.55 7.74 -10.33
C PHE A 235 -7.16 7.83 -10.93
N PHE A 236 -6.97 8.59 -12.01
CA PHE A 236 -5.64 8.79 -12.62
C PHE A 236 -4.65 9.38 -11.60
N LEU A 237 -5.03 10.46 -10.91
CA LEU A 237 -4.16 11.14 -9.94
C LEU A 237 -3.78 10.22 -8.78
N SER A 238 -4.76 9.55 -8.19
CA SER A 238 -4.53 8.61 -7.09
C SER A 238 -3.69 7.41 -7.54
N ARG A 239 -3.92 6.88 -8.75
CA ARG A 239 -3.10 5.79 -9.31
C ARG A 239 -1.64 6.19 -9.49
N ALA A 240 -1.41 7.37 -10.08
CA ALA A 240 -0.07 7.89 -10.30
C ALA A 240 0.65 8.22 -8.98
N TYR A 241 -0.08 8.76 -7.99
CA TYR A 241 0.40 8.93 -6.62
C TYR A 241 0.84 7.60 -6.00
N LEU A 242 -0.02 6.58 -6.01
CA LEU A 242 0.31 5.26 -5.45
C LEU A 242 1.53 4.65 -6.14
N ARG A 243 1.53 4.62 -7.49
CA ARG A 243 2.64 4.09 -8.28
C ARG A 243 3.96 4.76 -7.90
N SER A 244 3.98 6.08 -7.79
CA SER A 244 5.16 6.85 -7.42
C SER A 244 5.73 6.43 -6.06
N TYR A 245 4.88 6.27 -5.04
CA TYR A 245 5.32 5.82 -3.71
C TYR A 245 5.79 4.36 -3.71
N LEU A 246 5.08 3.47 -4.40
CA LEU A 246 5.42 2.05 -4.45
C LEU A 246 6.77 1.79 -5.12
N LEU A 247 7.07 2.54 -6.19
CA LEU A 247 8.34 2.41 -6.90
C LEU A 247 9.50 3.03 -6.11
N ASP A 248 9.32 4.24 -5.58
CA ASP A 248 10.39 4.95 -4.85
C ASP A 248 10.78 4.23 -3.55
N LEU A 249 9.82 3.68 -2.83
CA LEU A 249 10.05 3.05 -1.52
C LEU A 249 10.26 1.54 -1.59
N ASP A 250 10.30 0.98 -2.81
CA ASP A 250 10.12 -0.45 -3.07
C ASP A 250 9.02 -1.03 -2.18
N ALA A 251 7.83 -0.43 -2.15
CA ALA A 251 6.75 -0.84 -1.27
C ALA A 251 5.71 -1.70 -2.00
N ALA A 252 4.93 -2.45 -1.23
CA ALA A 252 3.70 -3.12 -1.67
C ALA A 252 2.48 -2.44 -1.02
N LEU A 253 1.28 -2.73 -1.50
CA LEU A 253 0.03 -2.26 -0.89
C LEU A 253 -0.98 -3.41 -0.79
N LEU A 254 -1.95 -3.25 0.10
CA LEU A 254 -3.07 -4.18 0.21
C LEU A 254 -4.14 -3.89 -0.84
N VAL A 255 -4.64 -4.92 -1.50
CA VAL A 255 -5.81 -4.84 -2.40
C VAL A 255 -6.95 -5.73 -1.91
N ASP A 256 -8.08 -5.75 -2.64
CA ASP A 256 -9.28 -6.54 -2.29
C ASP A 256 -9.79 -6.28 -0.85
N LEU A 257 -9.83 -5.00 -0.46
CA LEU A 257 -10.29 -4.62 0.88
C LEU A 257 -11.83 -4.61 0.95
N PRO A 258 -12.43 -4.77 2.14
CA PRO A 258 -13.90 -4.71 2.31
C PRO A 258 -14.53 -3.40 1.80
N MET A 259 -13.77 -2.32 1.77
CA MET A 259 -14.22 -1.00 1.32
C MET A 259 -13.98 -0.74 -0.17
N GLY A 260 -13.37 -1.67 -0.90
CA GLY A 260 -12.97 -1.54 -2.31
C GLY A 260 -11.53 -1.99 -2.54
N ASP A 261 -11.15 -2.19 -3.79
CA ASP A 261 -9.80 -2.64 -4.18
C ASP A 261 -8.66 -1.69 -3.71
N MET A 262 -8.92 -0.38 -3.69
CA MET A 262 -7.96 0.66 -3.27
C MET A 262 -6.61 0.69 -3.99
N ALA A 263 -6.48 0.04 -5.16
CA ALA A 263 -5.30 0.16 -6.03
C ALA A 263 -5.45 1.30 -7.06
N CYS A 264 -6.61 1.96 -7.11
CA CYS A 264 -6.95 3.00 -8.09
C CYS A 264 -6.73 2.57 -9.55
N GLY A 265 -6.89 1.28 -9.85
CA GLY A 265 -6.69 0.72 -11.19
C GLY A 265 -5.24 0.34 -11.50
N LEU A 266 -4.32 0.32 -10.51
CA LEU A 266 -3.09 -0.45 -10.65
C LEU A 266 -3.42 -1.93 -10.81
N THR A 267 -2.68 -2.60 -11.67
CA THR A 267 -2.79 -4.04 -11.92
C THR A 267 -1.42 -4.70 -11.80
N PRO A 268 -1.33 -6.03 -11.60
CA PRO A 268 -0.05 -6.74 -11.63
C PRO A 268 0.72 -6.57 -12.94
N ASP A 269 0.02 -6.35 -14.06
CA ASP A 269 0.59 -6.12 -15.39
C ASP A 269 1.07 -4.68 -15.60
N SER A 270 0.72 -3.77 -14.69
CA SER A 270 1.25 -2.41 -14.70
C SER A 270 2.76 -2.45 -14.46
N ASP A 271 3.51 -1.64 -15.20
CA ASP A 271 4.96 -1.66 -15.14
C ASP A 271 5.49 -1.46 -13.70
N GLY A 272 6.40 -2.34 -13.28
CA GLY A 272 6.96 -2.36 -11.91
C GLY A 272 6.01 -2.80 -10.79
N MET A 273 4.75 -3.19 -11.07
CA MET A 273 3.74 -3.52 -10.05
C MET A 273 3.64 -5.02 -9.69
N ARG A 274 4.28 -5.90 -10.47
CA ARG A 274 4.27 -7.35 -10.22
C ARG A 274 4.72 -7.65 -8.79
N GLY A 275 3.89 -8.38 -8.04
CA GLY A 275 4.16 -8.75 -6.65
C GLY A 275 4.06 -7.62 -5.62
N ARG A 276 3.52 -6.45 -6.00
CA ARG A 276 3.29 -5.32 -5.08
C ARG A 276 1.83 -5.21 -4.63
N LEU A 277 0.89 -5.83 -5.33
CA LEU A 277 -0.54 -5.78 -5.01
C LEU A 277 -0.90 -7.04 -4.23
N LEU A 278 -1.08 -6.91 -2.92
CA LEU A 278 -1.31 -8.05 -2.03
C LEU A 278 -2.78 -8.13 -1.62
N SER A 279 -3.50 -9.12 -2.13
CA SER A 279 -4.91 -9.33 -1.80
C SER A 279 -5.11 -9.59 -0.31
N ALA A 280 -5.82 -8.70 0.39
CA ALA A 280 -6.19 -8.91 1.78
C ALA A 280 -7.18 -10.07 1.94
N HIS A 281 -8.03 -10.29 0.95
CA HIS A 281 -8.94 -11.44 0.92
C HIS A 281 -8.19 -12.78 0.94
N ARG A 282 -7.10 -12.88 0.16
CA ARG A 282 -6.24 -14.07 0.15
C ARG A 282 -5.63 -14.37 1.52
N LEU A 283 -5.15 -13.34 2.23
CA LEU A 283 -4.70 -13.51 3.62
C LEU A 283 -5.86 -13.93 4.52
N ASP A 284 -7.02 -13.28 4.44
CA ASP A 284 -8.18 -13.61 5.28
C ASP A 284 -8.64 -15.07 5.09
N LEU A 285 -8.56 -15.59 3.86
CA LEU A 285 -8.79 -17.02 3.57
C LEU A 285 -7.74 -17.92 4.24
N LEU A 286 -6.46 -17.57 4.16
CA LEU A 286 -5.40 -18.31 4.87
C LEU A 286 -5.66 -18.34 6.38
N LEU A 287 -5.90 -17.17 6.99
CA LEU A 287 -6.19 -17.05 8.41
C LEU A 287 -7.45 -17.84 8.79
N HIS A 288 -8.46 -17.85 7.91
CA HIS A 288 -9.64 -18.67 8.09
C HIS A 288 -9.26 -20.15 8.10
N TRP A 289 -8.58 -20.67 7.08
CA TRP A 289 -8.20 -22.08 7.00
C TRP A 289 -7.40 -22.54 8.22
N LEU A 290 -6.46 -21.73 8.69
CA LEU A 290 -5.66 -21.98 9.90
C LEU A 290 -6.47 -21.88 11.21
N GLY A 291 -7.72 -21.42 11.18
CA GLY A 291 -8.56 -21.28 12.36
C GLY A 291 -8.15 -20.12 13.27
N ILE A 292 -7.39 -19.14 12.74
CA ILE A 292 -6.83 -18.02 13.52
C ILE A 292 -7.44 -16.67 13.14
N ARG A 293 -8.38 -16.64 12.19
CA ARG A 293 -9.03 -15.41 11.69
C ARG A 293 -9.65 -14.56 12.81
N GLU A 294 -10.45 -15.16 13.68
CA GLU A 294 -11.13 -14.43 14.76
C GLU A 294 -10.11 -13.89 15.78
N PHE A 295 -9.13 -14.72 16.15
CA PHE A 295 -8.00 -14.28 16.96
C PHE A 295 -7.32 -13.05 16.34
N VAL A 296 -6.92 -13.13 15.07
CA VAL A 296 -6.22 -12.03 14.39
C VAL A 296 -7.07 -10.78 14.34
N HIS A 297 -8.35 -10.84 13.94
CA HIS A 297 -9.12 -9.63 13.69
C HIS A 297 -9.81 -9.05 14.92
N ARG A 298 -10.02 -9.83 15.99
CA ARG A 298 -10.83 -9.38 17.14
C ARG A 298 -10.17 -9.52 18.50
N LEU A 299 -9.35 -10.54 18.72
CA LEU A 299 -8.87 -10.87 20.06
C LEU A 299 -7.42 -10.43 20.30
N ALA A 300 -6.56 -10.60 19.29
CA ALA A 300 -5.13 -10.43 19.46
C ALA A 300 -4.76 -8.99 19.84
N GLU A 301 -3.78 -8.84 20.71
CA GLU A 301 -3.12 -7.54 20.88
C GLU A 301 -2.05 -7.34 19.79
N TRP A 302 -1.58 -6.10 19.62
CA TRP A 302 -0.57 -5.78 18.60
C TRP A 302 0.73 -6.56 18.80
N ASP A 303 1.15 -6.76 20.04
CA ASP A 303 2.36 -7.52 20.38
C ASP A 303 2.22 -9.00 20.00
N GLU A 304 1.02 -9.59 20.16
CA GLU A 304 0.74 -10.95 19.72
C GLU A 304 0.78 -11.07 18.19
N LEU A 305 0.29 -10.07 17.47
CA LEU A 305 0.38 -10.03 16.01
C LEU A 305 1.83 -9.87 15.53
N LEU A 306 2.64 -9.05 16.20
CA LEU A 306 4.08 -8.92 15.93
C LEU A 306 4.81 -10.26 16.16
N ARG A 307 4.48 -10.97 17.24
CA ARG A 307 5.03 -12.29 17.52
C ARG A 307 4.58 -13.33 16.50
N LEU A 308 3.32 -13.30 16.06
CA LEU A 308 2.78 -14.20 15.04
C LEU A 308 3.47 -13.97 13.69
N ARG A 309 3.57 -12.70 13.26
CA ARG A 309 4.28 -12.26 12.05
C ARG A 309 5.71 -12.75 11.98
N SER A 310 6.38 -12.79 13.14
CA SER A 310 7.79 -13.16 13.27
C SER A 310 8.02 -14.66 13.37
N LEU A 311 6.97 -15.50 13.35
CA LEU A 311 7.13 -16.95 13.29
C LEU A 311 7.57 -17.37 11.88
N PRO A 312 8.69 -18.11 11.73
CA PRO A 312 9.12 -18.62 10.43
C PRO A 312 8.04 -19.46 9.73
N ASP A 313 7.34 -20.31 10.51
CA ASP A 313 6.24 -21.14 10.01
C ASP A 313 5.08 -20.31 9.45
N PHE A 314 4.76 -19.18 10.09
CA PHE A 314 3.73 -18.28 9.57
C PHE A 314 4.19 -17.66 8.25
N GLY A 315 5.45 -17.24 8.19
CA GLY A 315 6.07 -16.72 6.98
C GLY A 315 6.01 -17.65 5.80
N PHE A 316 6.44 -18.89 6.02
CA PHE A 316 6.38 -19.96 5.03
C PHE A 316 4.95 -20.14 4.48
N LEU A 317 3.94 -20.17 5.35
CA LEU A 317 2.55 -20.31 4.93
C LEU A 317 2.04 -19.10 4.14
N VAL A 318 2.44 -17.88 4.51
CA VAL A 318 2.11 -16.67 3.75
C VAL A 318 2.77 -16.70 2.37
N ASP A 319 4.05 -17.08 2.27
CA ASP A 319 4.73 -17.22 0.98
C ASP A 319 4.02 -18.21 0.06
N ARG A 320 3.58 -19.35 0.60
CA ARG A 320 2.77 -20.34 -0.12
C ARG A 320 1.37 -19.83 -0.48
N ALA A 321 0.77 -18.97 0.32
CA ALA A 321 -0.53 -18.39 0.00
C ALA A 321 -0.45 -17.36 -1.14
N TYR A 322 0.65 -16.63 -1.25
CA TYR A 322 0.88 -15.65 -2.32
C TYR A 322 1.59 -16.25 -3.54
N ASP A 323 1.90 -17.54 -3.51
CA ASP A 323 2.34 -18.32 -4.65
C ASP A 323 1.17 -19.07 -5.30
N ASP A 324 0.79 -18.65 -6.51
CA ASP A 324 -0.37 -19.19 -7.23
C ASP A 324 -0.26 -20.70 -7.49
N GLY A 325 0.95 -21.25 -7.59
CA GLY A 325 1.17 -22.70 -7.74
C GLY A 325 0.90 -23.50 -6.45
N SER A 326 0.92 -22.85 -5.29
CA SER A 326 0.94 -23.51 -3.98
C SER A 326 -0.36 -23.37 -3.18
N VAL A 327 -1.28 -22.48 -3.58
CA VAL A 327 -2.52 -22.19 -2.82
C VAL A 327 -3.38 -23.43 -2.59
N ASN A 328 -3.53 -24.29 -3.59
CA ASN A 328 -4.35 -25.50 -3.46
C ASN A 328 -3.72 -26.51 -2.49
N ALA A 329 -2.41 -26.72 -2.55
CA ALA A 329 -1.70 -27.58 -1.61
C ALA A 329 -1.82 -27.06 -0.17
N LEU A 330 -1.66 -25.74 0.01
CA LEU A 330 -1.86 -25.06 1.29
C LEU A 330 -3.28 -25.25 1.83
N ARG A 331 -4.30 -25.08 0.98
CA ARG A 331 -5.70 -25.32 1.36
C ARG A 331 -5.91 -26.77 1.82
N VAL A 332 -5.39 -27.76 1.09
CA VAL A 332 -5.52 -29.18 1.45
C VAL A 332 -4.81 -29.47 2.78
N ALA A 333 -3.58 -28.99 2.96
CA ALA A 333 -2.85 -29.15 4.21
C ALA A 333 -3.61 -28.55 5.41
N ALA A 334 -4.19 -27.36 5.24
CA ALA A 334 -4.99 -26.72 6.29
C ALA A 334 -6.33 -27.43 6.55
N LEU A 335 -6.97 -28.02 5.54
CA LEU A 335 -8.19 -28.82 5.73
C LEU A 335 -7.88 -30.15 6.46
N ASN A 336 -6.77 -30.80 6.13
CA ASN A 336 -6.33 -32.01 6.83
C ASN A 336 -5.99 -31.72 8.30
N LEU A 337 -5.36 -30.56 8.57
CA LEU A 337 -5.14 -30.08 9.93
C LEU A 337 -6.45 -29.99 10.72
N ARG A 338 -7.52 -29.44 10.13
CA ARG A 338 -8.82 -29.30 10.81
C ARG A 338 -9.45 -30.62 11.21
N GLY A 339 -9.11 -31.72 10.53
CA GLY A 339 -9.53 -33.07 10.90
C GLY A 339 -8.70 -33.69 12.03
N ALA A 340 -7.56 -33.09 12.41
CA ALA A 340 -6.70 -33.60 13.46
C ALA A 340 -7.25 -33.31 14.85
N ALA A 341 -7.10 -34.27 15.77
CA ALA A 341 -7.62 -34.17 17.15
C ALA A 341 -7.10 -32.97 17.96
N ARG A 342 -6.00 -32.34 17.52
CA ARG A 342 -5.37 -31.19 18.19
C ARG A 342 -5.78 -29.83 17.62
N PHE A 343 -6.53 -29.78 16.53
CA PHE A 343 -6.97 -28.51 15.95
C PHE A 343 -8.00 -27.81 16.83
N ARG A 344 -7.86 -26.49 16.97
CA ARG A 344 -8.83 -25.63 17.68
C ARG A 344 -9.00 -24.33 16.90
N ILE A 345 -10.19 -23.74 16.95
CA ILE A 345 -10.33 -22.33 16.58
C ILE A 345 -9.61 -21.52 17.65
N ALA A 346 -8.58 -20.78 17.25
CA ALA A 346 -7.71 -20.11 18.19
C ALA A 346 -8.46 -18.94 18.86
N ALA A 347 -8.43 -18.93 20.18
CA ALA A 347 -8.82 -17.79 21.02
C ALA A 347 -7.60 -17.12 21.66
N THR A 348 -6.45 -17.81 21.66
CA THR A 348 -5.19 -17.35 22.27
C THR A 348 -4.02 -17.43 21.29
N TYR A 349 -2.94 -16.68 21.56
CA TYR A 349 -1.70 -16.77 20.77
C TYR A 349 -1.10 -18.19 20.75
N ALA A 350 -1.17 -18.93 21.86
CA ALA A 350 -0.61 -20.28 21.95
C ALA A 350 -1.32 -21.25 20.99
N GLU A 351 -2.65 -21.17 20.90
CA GLU A 351 -3.45 -21.96 19.95
C GLU A 351 -3.16 -21.53 18.51
N ALA A 352 -3.08 -20.22 18.25
CA ALA A 352 -2.76 -19.71 16.92
C ALA A 352 -1.38 -20.19 16.45
N LYS A 353 -0.36 -20.11 17.30
CA LYS A 353 0.99 -20.62 17.04
C LYS A 353 0.98 -22.13 16.78
N SER A 354 0.25 -22.91 17.58
CA SER A 354 0.12 -24.36 17.40
C SER A 354 -0.47 -24.71 16.03
N ASN A 355 -1.56 -24.04 15.63
CA ASN A 355 -2.20 -24.27 14.33
C ASN A 355 -1.25 -23.93 13.17
N VAL A 356 -0.58 -22.78 13.23
CA VAL A 356 0.41 -22.34 12.24
C VAL A 356 1.53 -23.38 12.09
N SER A 357 2.15 -23.78 13.21
CA SER A 357 3.29 -24.70 13.18
C SER A 357 2.88 -26.06 12.60
N THR A 358 1.70 -26.56 12.98
CA THR A 358 1.20 -27.86 12.50
C THR A 358 0.86 -27.81 11.01
N ALA A 359 0.25 -26.72 10.52
CA ALA A 359 -0.02 -26.53 9.10
C ALA A 359 1.27 -26.46 8.27
N ALA A 360 2.29 -25.75 8.76
CA ALA A 360 3.58 -25.64 8.09
C ALA A 360 4.27 -27.01 7.95
N VAL A 361 4.29 -27.80 9.02
CA VAL A 361 4.83 -29.18 9.00
C VAL A 361 4.06 -30.07 8.01
N ALA A 362 2.73 -30.00 8.00
CA ALA A 362 1.91 -30.81 7.08
C ALA A 362 2.18 -30.47 5.61
N LEU A 363 2.32 -29.18 5.30
CA LEU A 363 2.60 -28.71 3.94
C LEU A 363 4.03 -29.02 3.49
N ALA A 364 5.01 -28.93 4.40
CA ALA A 364 6.38 -29.37 4.14
C ALA A 364 6.45 -30.89 3.86
N GLY A 365 5.65 -31.69 4.57
CA GLY A 365 5.55 -33.13 4.33
C GLY A 365 4.95 -33.49 2.97
N SER A 366 3.97 -32.73 2.48
CA SER A 366 3.31 -33.02 1.19
C SER A 366 4.13 -32.62 -0.04
N THR A 367 5.08 -31.69 0.11
CA THR A 367 6.01 -31.30 -0.97
C THR A 367 7.17 -32.29 -1.15
N SER A 368 7.44 -33.14 -0.15
CA SER A 368 8.46 -34.19 -0.23
C SER A 368 7.94 -35.51 -0.83
N THR A 369 6.63 -35.68 -0.95
CA THR A 369 6.01 -36.86 -1.58
C THR A 369 5.69 -36.56 -3.04
N ASP A 370 6.71 -36.65 -3.90
CA ASP A 370 6.52 -37.00 -5.31
C ASP A 370 5.85 -38.37 -5.35
N THR A 371 4.53 -38.35 -5.27
CA THR A 371 3.71 -39.53 -5.51
C THR A 371 3.60 -39.64 -7.03
N PRO A 372 4.08 -40.72 -7.67
CA PRO A 372 4.01 -40.82 -9.11
C PRO A 372 2.56 -40.71 -9.55
N PRO A 373 2.27 -40.05 -10.69
CA PRO A 373 0.91 -39.95 -11.18
C PRO A 373 0.40 -41.36 -11.40
N TRP A 374 -0.65 -41.71 -10.66
CA TRP A 374 -1.43 -42.91 -10.86
C TRP A 374 -1.76 -43.02 -12.36
N ARG A 375 -1.24 -44.05 -13.01
CA ARG A 375 -1.70 -44.49 -14.32
C ARG A 375 -2.97 -45.33 -14.13
N PRO A 376 -3.92 -45.24 -15.08
CA PRO A 376 -5.28 -45.79 -14.94
C PRO A 376 -5.32 -47.30 -14.72
#